data_AF-A0A9W4WSC5-F1
#
_entry.id   AF-A0A9W4WSC5-F1
#
_cell.length_a   1.000
_cell.length_b   1.000
_cell.length_c   1.000
_cell.angle_alpha   90.00
_cell.angle_beta   90.00
_cell.angle_gamma   90.00
#
_symmetry.space_group_name_H-M   'P 1'
#
loop_
_entity.id
_entity.type
_entity.pdbx_description
1 polymer ?
#
loop_
_entity_poly.entity_id
_entity_poly.type
_entity_poly.pdbx_seq_one_letter_code
_entity_poly.pdbx_strand_id
1 'polypeptide(L)'
;PEKGEKAILAKKTGKIISIEEDAVRQKDQAGKEIIYSLSKKNVRVNQGDMVKKGNKITRGSINLEEYLEITGRDICQNYIKEEIRNVYSNQGIRSFSRAELFLLIY
;
A
#
# COMPACT_ATOMS: atom_id res chain seq x y z
N PRO A 1 0.95 23.44 -0.64
CA PRO A 1 1.66 22.21 -0.23
C PRO A 1 0.66 21.19 0.34
N GLU A 2 0.09 20.39 -0.55
CA GLU A 2 -0.89 19.36 -0.19
C GLU A 2 -0.20 18.33 0.71
N LYS A 3 -0.61 18.30 1.98
CA LYS A 3 -0.20 17.28 2.95
C LYS A 3 -0.36 15.93 2.25
N GLY A 4 0.75 15.21 2.05
CA GLY A 4 0.72 13.89 1.45
C GLY A 4 -0.30 13.02 2.16
N GLU A 5 -1.44 12.79 1.51
CA GLU A 5 -2.49 11.94 2.05
C GLU A 5 -1.87 10.54 2.21
N LYS A 6 -1.93 10.02 3.44
CA LYS A 6 -1.44 8.68 3.74
C LYS A 6 -2.39 7.69 3.10
N ALA A 7 -1.85 6.80 2.27
CA ALA A 7 -2.62 5.70 1.72
C ALA A 7 -2.97 4.73 2.84
N ILE A 8 -4.25 4.38 2.94
CA ILE A 8 -4.73 3.37 3.86
C ILE A 8 -4.50 2.00 3.22
N LEU A 9 -3.93 1.11 4.02
CA LEU A 9 -3.55 -0.23 3.60
C LEU A 9 -4.57 -1.26 4.10
N ALA A 10 -4.82 -2.27 3.26
CA ALA A 10 -5.59 -3.42 3.67
C ALA A 10 -4.84 -4.18 4.77
N LYS A 11 -5.46 -4.28 5.95
CA LYS A 11 -4.86 -4.92 7.14
C LYS A 11 -4.85 -6.45 7.00
N LYS A 12 -5.75 -6.98 6.17
CA LYS A 12 -5.91 -8.40 5.92
C LYS A 12 -6.31 -8.67 4.47
N THR A 13 -6.35 -9.94 4.08
CA THR A 13 -6.70 -10.37 2.72
C THR A 13 -8.19 -10.72 2.67
N GLY A 14 -8.96 -9.96 1.91
CA GLY A 14 -10.41 -10.12 1.90
C GLY A 14 -11.07 -9.45 0.72
N LYS A 15 -12.41 -9.47 0.74
CA LYS A 15 -13.24 -8.86 -0.29
C LYS A 15 -13.85 -7.56 0.23
N ILE A 16 -13.85 -6.52 -0.59
CA ILE A 16 -14.57 -5.29 -0.27
C ILE A 16 -16.08 -5.58 -0.36
N ILE A 17 -16.80 -5.41 0.74
CA ILE A 17 -18.24 -5.70 0.79
C ILE A 17 -19.09 -4.45 0.56
N SER A 18 -18.63 -3.28 0.99
CA SER A 18 -19.36 -2.01 0.85
C SER A 18 -18.40 -0.82 0.86
N ILE A 19 -18.74 0.19 0.05
CA ILE A 19 -18.03 1.46 -0.04
C ILE A 19 -19.05 2.57 0.13
N GLU A 20 -19.05 3.20 1.30
CA GLU A 20 -19.84 4.38 1.64
C GLU A 20 -19.05 5.65 1.25
N GLU A 21 -19.65 6.84 1.39
CA GLU A 21 -18.97 8.11 1.05
C GLU A 21 -17.82 8.44 2.00
N ASP A 22 -17.89 7.98 3.25
CA ASP A 22 -16.88 8.25 4.29
C ASP A 22 -16.35 6.98 4.98
N ALA A 23 -16.74 5.79 4.51
CA ALA A 23 -16.26 4.53 5.07
C ALA A 23 -16.16 3.40 4.03
N VAL A 24 -15.15 2.55 4.15
CA VAL A 24 -15.00 1.32 3.37
C VAL A 24 -15.04 0.12 4.30
N ARG A 25 -15.87 -0.87 3.95
CA ARG A 25 -15.99 -2.14 4.69
C ARG A 25 -15.35 -3.26 3.90
N GLN A 26 -14.37 -3.90 4.52
CA GLN A 26 -13.71 -5.08 4.02
C GLN A 26 -14.13 -6.29 4.85
N LYS A 27 -14.46 -7.41 4.20
CA LYS A 27 -14.68 -8.69 4.86
C LYS A 27 -13.51 -9.62 4.61
N ASP A 28 -12.87 -10.05 5.68
CA ASP A 28 -11.77 -11.01 5.63
C ASP A 28 -12.25 -12.44 5.32
N GLN A 29 -11.34 -13.32 4.89
CA GLN A 29 -11.64 -14.76 4.76
C GLN A 29 -12.07 -15.38 6.11
N ALA A 30 -11.60 -14.85 7.24
CA ALA A 30 -12.04 -15.27 8.57
C ALA A 30 -13.45 -14.75 8.95
N GLY A 31 -14.15 -14.06 8.05
CA GLY A 31 -15.47 -13.49 8.29
C GLY A 31 -15.46 -12.19 9.12
N LYS A 32 -14.28 -11.71 9.52
CA LYS A 32 -14.13 -10.47 10.29
C LYS A 32 -14.32 -9.25 9.40
N GLU A 33 -15.21 -8.36 9.80
CA GLU A 33 -15.45 -7.09 9.12
C GLU A 33 -14.49 -6.04 9.64
N ILE A 34 -13.82 -5.36 8.71
CA ILE A 34 -12.87 -4.28 8.98
C ILE A 34 -13.43 -3.03 8.35
N ILE A 35 -13.65 -2.00 9.16
CA ILE A 35 -14.19 -0.71 8.74
C ILE A 35 -13.03 0.27 8.70
N TYR A 36 -12.90 0.96 7.58
CA TYR A 36 -11.92 2.01 7.36
C TYR A 36 -12.66 3.34 7.16
N SER A 37 -12.48 4.31 8.07
CA SER A 37 -13.05 5.65 7.96
C SER A 37 -12.20 6.50 7.01
N LEU A 38 -12.70 6.75 5.81
CA LEU A 38 -11.99 7.45 4.74
C LEU A 38 -12.94 7.94 3.67
N SER A 39 -12.63 9.08 3.05
CA SER A 39 -13.48 9.66 2.02
C SER A 39 -13.35 8.91 0.68
N LYS A 40 -14.49 8.61 0.06
CA LYS A 40 -14.62 7.87 -1.21
C LYS A 40 -13.86 8.49 -2.38
N LYS A 41 -13.61 9.81 -2.35
CA LYS A 41 -12.87 10.54 -3.41
C LYS A 41 -11.47 9.96 -3.69
N ASN A 42 -10.84 9.38 -2.67
CA ASN A 42 -9.49 8.84 -2.77
C ASN A 42 -9.46 7.31 -2.81
N VAL A 43 -10.60 6.63 -2.87
CA VAL A 43 -10.64 5.16 -2.93
C VAL A 43 -10.17 4.65 -4.29
N ARG A 44 -9.34 3.61 -4.28
CA ARG A 44 -8.79 2.96 -5.47
C ARG A 44 -9.37 1.58 -5.77
N VAL A 45 -10.17 1.06 -4.85
CA VAL A 45 -10.79 -0.27 -4.90
C VAL A 45 -12.29 -0.16 -5.15
N ASN A 46 -12.89 -1.18 -5.75
CA ASN A 46 -14.33 -1.22 -6.01
C ASN A 46 -15.04 -2.19 -5.08
N GLN A 47 -16.35 -2.04 -4.94
CA GLN A 47 -17.15 -3.01 -4.21
C GLN A 47 -17.07 -4.36 -4.92
N GLY A 48 -16.79 -5.41 -4.15
CA GLY A 48 -16.55 -6.75 -4.67
C GLY A 48 -15.10 -7.03 -5.10
N ASP A 49 -14.21 -6.04 -5.03
CA ASP A 49 -12.79 -6.23 -5.33
C ASP A 49 -12.09 -7.05 -4.23
N MET A 50 -11.13 -7.88 -4.62
CA MET A 50 -10.39 -8.75 -3.70
C MET A 50 -9.02 -8.13 -3.40
N VAL A 51 -8.90 -7.58 -2.20
CA VAL A 51 -7.68 -6.92 -1.73
C VAL A 51 -6.84 -7.87 -0.89
N LYS A 52 -5.53 -7.82 -1.09
CA LYS A 52 -4.57 -8.57 -0.26
C LYS A 52 -4.04 -7.68 0.86
N LYS A 53 -3.60 -8.31 1.95
CA LYS A 53 -2.88 -7.63 3.03
C LYS A 53 -1.73 -6.75 2.47
N GLY A 54 -1.68 -5.48 2.88
CA GLY A 54 -0.72 -4.50 2.40
C GLY A 54 -1.11 -3.80 1.09
N ASN A 55 -2.26 -4.11 0.49
CA ASN A 55 -2.68 -3.47 -0.75
C ASN A 55 -3.28 -2.08 -0.47
N LYS A 56 -3.04 -1.11 -1.37
CA LYS A 56 -3.49 0.28 -1.20
C LYS A 56 -4.99 0.36 -1.44
N ILE A 57 -5.76 0.71 -0.41
CA ILE A 57 -7.20 0.95 -0.51
C ILE A 57 -7.45 2.36 -1.06
N THR A 58 -6.62 3.33 -0.66
CA THR A 58 -6.72 4.72 -1.11
C THR A 58 -5.50 5.19 -1.90
N ARG A 59 -5.68 6.26 -2.65
CA ARG A 59 -4.61 7.06 -3.27
C ARG A 59 -3.85 7.78 -2.16
N GLY A 60 -2.53 7.83 -2.30
CA GLY A 60 -1.65 8.42 -1.31
C GLY A 60 -0.30 7.72 -1.22
N SER A 61 0.56 8.24 -0.34
CA SER A 61 1.85 7.64 -0.02
C SER A 61 1.68 6.51 0.99
N ILE A 62 2.37 5.38 0.78
CA ILE A 62 2.35 4.29 1.75
C ILE A 62 3.07 4.73 3.01
N ASN A 63 2.45 4.48 4.16
CA ASN A 63 3.13 4.55 5.44
C ASN A 63 3.92 3.24 5.65
N LEU A 64 5.26 3.32 5.57
CA LEU A 64 6.14 2.16 5.71
C LEU A 64 6.04 1.49 7.08
N GLU A 65 5.77 2.26 8.14
CA GLU A 65 5.60 1.74 9.50
C GLU A 65 4.37 0.83 9.59
N GLU A 66 3.20 1.31 9.15
CA GLU A 66 2.01 0.48 9.05
C GLU A 66 2.19 -0.68 8.07
N TYR A 67 2.83 -0.44 6.92
CA TYR A 67 3.09 -1.50 5.94
C TYR A 67 3.97 -2.61 6.53
N LEU A 68 4.93 -2.25 7.39
CA LEU A 68 5.79 -3.19 8.12
C LEU A 68 4.99 -4.00 9.13
N GLU A 69 4.15 -3.35 9.94
CA GLU A 69 3.30 -4.03 10.93
C GLU A 69 2.29 -4.97 10.25
N ILE A 70 1.78 -4.56 9.09
CA ILE A 70 0.86 -5.34 8.29
C ILE A 70 1.62 -6.47 7.58
N THR A 71 2.55 -6.21 6.67
CA THR A 71 3.12 -7.27 5.82
C THR A 71 4.23 -8.07 6.49
N GLY A 72 4.88 -7.52 7.52
CA GLY A 72 6.06 -8.08 8.14
C GLY A 72 7.36 -7.56 7.52
N ARG A 73 8.48 -7.84 8.18
CA ARG A 73 9.81 -7.29 7.85
C ARG A 73 10.29 -7.64 6.45
N ASP A 74 10.13 -8.90 6.05
CA ASP A 74 10.66 -9.40 4.78
C ASP A 74 9.98 -8.74 3.56
N ILE A 75 8.64 -8.73 3.57
CA ILE A 75 7.83 -8.13 2.51
C ILE A 75 8.03 -6.61 2.44
N CYS A 76 8.10 -5.94 3.60
CA CYS A 76 8.38 -4.49 3.67
C CYS A 76 9.74 -4.13 3.09
N GLN A 77 10.79 -4.89 3.43
CA GLN A 77 12.11 -4.66 2.84
C GLN A 77 12.13 -4.88 1.33
N ASN A 78 11.42 -5.89 0.82
CA ASN A 78 11.32 -6.11 -0.62
C ASN A 78 10.55 -4.97 -1.30
N TYR A 79 9.46 -4.48 -0.69
CA TYR A 79 8.73 -3.31 -1.16
C TYR A 79 9.64 -2.08 -1.27
N ILE A 80 10.40 -1.77 -0.22
CA ILE A 80 11.34 -0.63 -0.23
C ILE A 80 12.36 -0.80 -1.36
N LYS A 81 12.93 -1.99 -1.52
CA LYS A 81 13.90 -2.27 -2.60
C LYS A 81 13.29 -2.07 -3.98
N GLU A 82 12.06 -2.52 -4.20
CA GLU A 82 11.36 -2.33 -5.47
C GLU A 82 10.98 -0.87 -5.72
N GLU A 83 10.48 -0.16 -4.70
CA GLU A 83 10.12 1.25 -4.82
C GLU A 83 11.34 2.11 -5.13
N ILE A 84 12.48 1.84 -4.47
CA ILE A 84 13.77 2.44 -4.81
C ILE A 84 14.13 2.09 -6.26
N ARG A 85 14.11 0.81 -6.66
CA ARG A 85 14.41 0.45 -8.05
C ARG A 85 13.54 1.21 -9.05
N ASN A 86 12.25 1.41 -8.75
CA ASN A 86 11.28 2.07 -9.62
C ASN A 86 11.53 3.58 -9.74
N VAL A 87 11.77 4.28 -8.62
CA VAL A 87 12.10 5.72 -8.60
C VAL A 87 13.38 6.01 -9.39
N TYR A 88 14.35 5.11 -9.32
CA TYR A 88 15.63 5.29 -10.00
C TYR A 88 15.55 4.88 -11.48
N SER A 89 14.75 3.87 -11.82
CA SER A 89 14.48 3.50 -13.22
C SER A 89 13.74 4.61 -13.97
N ASN A 90 12.82 5.31 -13.29
CA ASN A 90 11.99 6.35 -13.88
C ASN A 90 12.73 7.69 -14.07
N GLN A 91 13.91 7.87 -13.46
CA GLN A 91 14.80 9.01 -13.69
C GLN A 91 15.70 8.84 -14.94
N GLY A 92 15.39 7.86 -15.80
CA GLY A 92 16.02 7.72 -17.12
C GLY A 92 17.36 6.98 -17.11
N ILE A 93 17.80 6.44 -15.98
CA ILE A 93 19.08 5.75 -15.87
C ILE A 93 18.85 4.25 -16.00
N ARG A 94 19.01 3.77 -17.24
CA ARG A 94 18.60 2.44 -17.70
C ARG A 94 19.45 1.27 -17.18
N SER A 95 20.55 1.53 -16.48
CA SER A 95 21.52 0.52 -16.08
C SER A 95 22.26 0.90 -14.79
N PHE A 96 21.78 0.45 -13.63
CA PHE A 96 22.60 0.41 -12.41
C PHE A 96 22.69 -1.04 -11.90
N SER A 97 23.91 -1.44 -11.55
CA SER A 97 24.23 -2.76 -11.01
C SER A 97 23.90 -2.81 -9.51
N ARG A 98 23.78 -4.04 -8.97
CA ARG A 98 23.41 -4.36 -7.58
C ARG A 98 24.28 -3.69 -6.50
N ALA A 99 25.44 -3.14 -6.85
CA ALA A 99 26.37 -2.47 -5.93
C ALA A 99 25.95 -1.04 -5.57
N GLU A 100 25.41 -0.27 -6.52
CA GLU A 100 25.06 1.15 -6.31
C GLU A 100 23.78 1.30 -5.46
N LEU A 101 22.87 0.33 -5.54
CA LEU A 101 21.70 0.25 -4.65
C LEU A 101 22.08 -0.02 -3.20
N PHE A 102 23.26 -0.58 -2.94
CA PHE A 102 23.73 -0.87 -1.59
C PHE A 102 24.14 0.41 -0.84
N LEU A 103 24.59 1.43 -1.55
CA LEU A 103 25.03 2.73 -1.01
C LEU A 103 23.89 3.65 -0.54
N LEU A 104 22.64 3.34 -0.88
CA LEU A 104 21.47 4.16 -0.48
C LEU A 104 20.74 3.62 0.75
N ILE A 105 21.11 2.42 1.19
CA ILE A 105 20.49 1.75 2.35
C ILE A 105 21.46 1.71 3.54
N TYR A 106 22.72 2.14 3.35
CA TYR A 106 23.77 2.27 4.37
C TYR A 106 24.33 3.69 4.39
#